data_AF-A0A9Q0IPC0-F1
#
_entry.id   AF-A0A9Q0IPC0-F1
#
_cell.length_a   1.000
_cell.length_b   1.000
_cell.length_c   1.000
_cell.angle_alpha   90.00
_cell.angle_beta   90.00
_cell.angle_gamma   90.00
#
_symmetry.space_group_name_H-M   'P 1'
#
loop_
_entity.id
_entity.type
_entity.pdbx_description
1 polymer ?
#
loop_
_entity_poly.entity_id
_entity_poly.type
_entity_poly.pdbx_seq_one_letter_code
_entity_poly.pdbx_strand_id
1 'polypeptide(L)'
;MSPSYLSLWMRVCSLSLVLVAVGTMECTEQQSLIQEIPSSIVQPTQCLMDCTALTFTKKLELGDNRNIRLKDSTEEQHGNLKEYCWPLDLKCIVGERLQRAFVVVPMDLSVASWEHLEVKSTGPVVGTLRPHHDPTTLADNCGVRYEVTPIYRSTPESSETGLAFCVRVAQEPLSRDRMLKCSPFLVTIWQPRADQHKREGGG
;
A
#
# COMPACT_ATOMS: atom_id res chain seq x y z
N MET A 1 2.71 -55.85 45.45
CA MET A 1 3.40 -56.23 44.20
C MET A 1 2.77 -55.44 43.06
N SER A 2 3.57 -54.65 42.32
CA SER A 2 3.31 -54.24 40.92
C SER A 2 3.56 -55.45 39.97
N PRO A 3 3.36 -55.42 38.62
CA PRO A 3 3.04 -54.34 37.66
C PRO A 3 1.64 -54.56 37.00
N SER A 4 1.18 -53.93 35.90
CA SER A 4 1.70 -52.97 34.87
C SER A 4 0.71 -51.80 34.70
N TYR A 5 1.04 -50.59 34.23
CA TYR A 5 1.74 -50.10 33.02
C TYR A 5 0.98 -50.23 31.67
N LEU A 6 0.92 -49.09 30.95
CA LEU A 6 0.52 -48.89 29.55
C LEU A 6 -0.98 -48.84 29.18
N SER A 7 -1.61 -47.66 29.30
CA SER A 7 -2.11 -46.96 28.10
C SER A 7 -2.26 -45.44 28.32
N LEU A 8 -1.63 -44.67 27.42
CA LEU A 8 -1.93 -43.30 26.94
C LEU A 8 -2.70 -42.37 27.92
N TRP A 9 -2.13 -41.31 28.50
CA TRP A 9 -1.13 -40.38 27.94
C TRP A 9 -1.37 -40.02 26.47
N MET A 10 -2.58 -39.52 26.13
CA MET A 10 -2.83 -38.64 24.97
C MET A 10 -4.17 -37.89 25.11
N ARG A 11 -4.22 -36.84 25.94
CA ARG A 11 -5.26 -35.78 25.88
C ARG A 11 -4.68 -34.38 26.06
N VAL A 12 -3.50 -34.16 25.46
CA VAL A 12 -2.94 -32.82 25.22
C VAL A 12 -2.66 -32.71 23.71
N CYS A 13 -3.71 -32.82 22.91
CA CYS A 13 -3.65 -32.57 21.48
C CYS A 13 -4.17 -31.18 21.17
N SER A 14 -3.23 -30.31 20.80
CA SER A 14 -3.40 -29.29 19.77
C SER A 14 -4.56 -28.30 19.97
N LEU A 15 -4.37 -27.37 20.90
CA LEU A 15 -4.65 -25.97 20.58
C LEU A 15 -3.66 -25.54 19.48
N SER A 16 -4.01 -25.85 18.24
CA SER A 16 -3.29 -25.35 17.07
C SER A 16 -3.53 -23.84 16.98
N LEU A 17 -2.70 -23.07 17.68
CA LEU A 17 -2.47 -21.67 17.39
C LEU A 17 -1.94 -21.59 15.95
N VAL A 18 -2.86 -21.49 15.00
CA VAL A 18 -2.56 -21.04 13.64
C VAL A 18 -2.17 -19.57 13.78
N LEU A 19 -0.91 -19.36 14.15
CA LEU A 19 -0.20 -18.13 13.88
C LEU A 19 -0.17 -18.00 12.36
N VAL A 20 -1.21 -17.36 11.82
CA VAL A 20 -1.12 -16.74 10.50
C VAL A 20 0.06 -15.79 10.63
N ALA A 21 1.19 -16.18 10.06
CA ALA A 21 2.35 -15.33 9.92
C ALA A 21 1.94 -14.23 8.95
N VAL A 22 1.31 -13.18 9.48
CA VAL A 22 1.03 -11.94 8.74
C VAL A 22 2.40 -11.38 8.40
N GLY A 23 2.84 -11.64 7.17
CA GLY A 23 4.15 -11.21 6.67
C GLY A 23 4.32 -9.72 6.92
N THR A 24 5.19 -9.37 7.84
CA THR A 24 5.53 -7.97 8.09
C THR A 24 6.70 -7.63 7.19
N MET A 25 6.43 -6.86 6.13
CA MET A 25 7.51 -6.23 5.35
C MET A 25 8.25 -5.25 6.26
N GLU A 26 9.39 -5.72 6.79
CA GLU A 26 10.39 -4.95 7.52
C GLU A 26 11.56 -4.67 6.57
N CYS A 27 11.95 -3.42 6.43
CA CYS A 27 12.92 -3.06 5.41
C CYS A 27 14.35 -3.40 5.82
N THR A 28 14.93 -4.37 5.10
CA THR A 28 16.35 -4.72 5.17
C THR A 28 17.21 -3.97 4.15
N GLU A 29 16.59 -3.36 3.13
CA GLU A 29 17.27 -2.68 2.02
C GLU A 29 18.08 -1.45 2.48
N GLN A 30 19.40 -1.53 2.34
CA GLN A 30 20.31 -0.41 2.57
C GLN A 30 20.41 0.46 1.31
N GLN A 31 19.59 1.52 1.23
CA GLN A 31 19.73 2.52 0.16
C GLN A 31 21.15 3.09 0.15
N SER A 32 21.90 2.81 -0.92
CA SER A 32 23.09 3.58 -1.27
C SER A 32 22.65 5.02 -1.56
N LEU A 33 23.21 5.97 -0.80
CA LEU A 33 22.67 7.32 -0.65
C LEU A 33 22.74 8.21 -1.91
N ILE A 34 23.26 7.68 -3.02
CA ILE A 34 23.31 8.34 -4.33
C ILE A 34 23.07 7.27 -5.41
N GLN A 35 21.86 7.27 -5.97
CA GLN A 35 21.57 6.65 -7.27
C GLN A 35 21.29 7.80 -8.25
N GLU A 36 21.83 7.72 -9.46
CA GLU A 36 21.76 8.80 -10.45
C GLU A 36 20.31 9.27 -10.66
N ILE A 37 20.10 10.60 -10.69
CA ILE A 37 18.79 11.19 -10.96
C ILE A 37 18.39 10.75 -12.37
N PRO A 38 17.30 9.98 -12.56
CA PRO A 38 16.89 9.56 -13.90
C PRO A 38 16.59 10.81 -14.73
N SER A 39 17.09 10.82 -15.96
CA SER A 39 17.09 12.00 -16.86
C SER A 39 15.70 12.48 -17.30
N SER A 40 14.64 11.75 -16.93
CA SER A 40 13.26 12.24 -16.92
C SER A 40 12.72 12.28 -15.49
N ILE A 41 12.73 13.48 -14.89
CA ILE A 41 11.91 13.74 -13.71
C ILE A 41 10.47 13.84 -14.22
N VAL A 42 9.72 12.74 -14.13
CA VAL A 42 8.27 12.74 -14.34
C VAL A 42 7.68 13.68 -13.29
N GLN A 43 7.08 14.79 -13.74
CA GLN A 43 6.45 15.75 -12.83
C GLN A 43 5.25 15.08 -12.15
N PRO A 44 5.11 15.16 -10.82
CA PRO A 44 4.00 14.54 -10.13
C PRO A 44 2.65 15.14 -10.54
N THR A 45 1.59 14.35 -10.50
CA THR A 45 0.25 14.83 -10.84
C THR A 45 -0.25 15.88 -9.84
N GLN A 46 -1.10 16.82 -10.30
CA GLN A 46 -1.68 17.85 -9.42
C GLN A 46 -2.45 17.22 -8.25
N CYS A 47 -3.23 16.16 -8.49
CA CYS A 47 -3.93 15.46 -7.42
C CYS A 47 -2.98 14.82 -6.39
N LEU A 48 -1.82 14.31 -6.81
CA LEU A 48 -0.80 13.81 -5.89
C LEU A 48 -0.21 14.96 -5.07
N MET A 49 0.13 16.09 -5.70
CA MET A 49 0.68 17.27 -5.01
C MET A 49 -0.31 17.85 -3.99
N ASP A 50 -1.58 18.03 -4.36
CA ASP A 50 -2.62 18.54 -3.48
C ASP A 50 -2.86 17.57 -2.30
N CYS A 51 -3.02 16.27 -2.60
CA CYS A 51 -3.16 15.25 -1.57
C CYS A 51 -1.95 15.18 -0.63
N THR A 52 -0.74 15.38 -1.16
CA THR A 52 0.51 15.44 -0.38
C THR A 52 0.45 16.60 0.61
N ALA A 53 0.20 17.82 0.16
CA ALA A 53 0.14 19.00 1.02
C ALA A 53 -0.91 18.86 2.14
N LEU A 54 -2.11 18.38 1.80
CA LEU A 54 -3.20 18.18 2.75
C LEU A 54 -2.91 17.04 3.73
N THR A 55 -2.32 15.94 3.27
CA THR A 55 -1.93 14.80 4.12
C THR A 55 -0.80 15.18 5.08
N PHE A 56 0.19 15.96 4.64
CA PHE A 56 1.24 16.47 5.53
C PHE A 56 0.69 17.45 6.56
N THR A 57 -0.30 18.28 6.19
CA THR A 57 -1.00 19.16 7.15
C THR A 57 -1.73 18.34 8.21
N LYS A 58 -2.58 17.39 7.81
CA LYS A 58 -3.29 16.46 8.71
C LYS A 58 -2.33 15.63 9.57
N LYS A 59 -1.18 15.21 9.04
CA LYS A 59 -0.12 14.50 9.77
C LYS A 59 0.43 15.37 10.92
N LEU A 60 0.71 16.65 10.67
CA LEU A 60 1.20 17.60 11.68
C LEU A 60 0.15 17.86 12.77
N GLU A 61 -1.11 18.09 12.37
CA GLU A 61 -2.24 18.30 13.30
C GLU A 61 -2.47 17.11 14.24
N LEU A 62 -2.31 15.88 13.73
CA LEU A 62 -2.45 14.64 14.51
C LEU A 62 -1.20 14.26 15.31
N GLY A 63 -0.08 14.99 15.17
CA GLY A 63 1.20 14.62 15.78
C GLY A 63 1.75 13.27 15.29
N ASP A 64 1.37 12.82 14.09
CA ASP A 64 1.66 11.47 13.61
C ASP A 64 3.10 11.38 13.08
N ASN A 65 3.87 10.41 13.58
CA ASN A 65 5.28 10.25 13.25
C ASN A 65 5.56 9.27 12.09
N ARG A 66 4.53 8.70 11.46
CA ARG A 66 4.69 7.70 10.40
C ARG A 66 5.18 8.34 9.11
N ASN A 67 6.03 7.64 8.38
CA ASN A 67 6.50 8.09 7.08
C ASN A 67 5.46 7.73 6.01
N ILE A 68 4.99 8.74 5.27
CA ILE A 68 3.98 8.61 4.23
C ILE A 68 4.66 8.90 2.90
N ARG A 69 4.54 7.98 1.95
CA ARG A 69 5.08 8.12 0.58
C ARG A 69 3.93 8.02 -0.42
N LEU A 70 3.88 8.94 -1.36
CA LEU A 70 2.92 8.96 -2.46
C LEU A 70 3.67 8.73 -3.78
N LYS A 71 3.08 7.99 -4.72
CA LYS A 71 3.68 7.67 -6.02
C LYS A 71 2.61 7.57 -7.11
N ASP A 72 2.76 8.37 -8.17
CA ASP A 72 1.91 8.27 -9.36
C ASP A 72 2.03 6.88 -10.03
N SER A 73 0.97 6.46 -10.70
CA SER A 73 0.97 5.26 -11.53
C SER A 73 1.80 5.42 -12.80
N THR A 74 2.49 4.37 -13.23
CA THR A 74 2.79 4.20 -14.66
C THR A 74 1.47 3.87 -15.37
N GLU A 75 1.16 4.55 -16.47
CA GLU A 75 0.00 4.24 -17.29
C GLU A 75 0.38 3.25 -18.39
N GLU A 76 -0.31 2.10 -18.44
CA GLU A 76 -0.08 1.07 -19.45
C GLU A 76 -1.38 0.79 -20.22
N GLN A 77 -1.27 0.70 -21.54
CA GLN A 77 -2.41 0.48 -22.43
C GLN A 77 -2.41 -0.98 -22.89
N HIS A 78 -3.31 -1.80 -22.36
CA HIS A 78 -3.45 -3.21 -22.71
C HIS A 78 -4.67 -3.42 -23.62
N GLY A 79 -4.45 -3.32 -24.92
CA GLY A 79 -5.52 -3.29 -25.92
C GLY A 79 -6.38 -2.04 -25.77
N ASN A 80 -7.70 -2.20 -25.61
CA ASN A 80 -8.64 -1.09 -25.40
C ASN A 80 -8.77 -0.66 -23.92
N LEU A 81 -8.02 -1.29 -23.01
CA LEU A 81 -8.14 -1.07 -21.57
C LEU A 81 -6.89 -0.36 -21.03
N LYS A 82 -7.13 0.64 -20.18
CA LYS A 82 -6.07 1.40 -19.51
C LYS A 82 -5.84 0.84 -18.11
N GLU A 83 -4.58 0.58 -17.79
CA GLU A 83 -4.14 0.08 -16.50
C GLU A 83 -3.18 1.07 -15.85
N TYR A 84 -3.15 1.04 -14.52
CA TYR A 84 -2.38 1.91 -13.66
C TYR A 84 -1.51 1.03 -12.77
N CYS A 85 -0.20 1.11 -12.96
CA CYS A 85 0.75 0.15 -12.41
C CYS A 85 1.77 0.82 -11.48
N TRP A 86 2.20 0.07 -10.46
CA TRP A 86 3.29 0.44 -9.56
C TRP A 86 4.20 -0.78 -9.34
N PRO A 87 5.52 -0.60 -9.18
CA PRO A 87 6.40 -1.69 -8.77
C PRO A 87 5.95 -2.30 -7.44
N LEU A 88 6.13 -3.61 -7.30
CA LEU A 88 5.99 -4.32 -6.02
C LEU A 88 7.18 -4.06 -5.09
N ASP A 89 8.36 -3.79 -5.64
CA ASP A 89 9.55 -3.32 -4.92
C ASP A 89 9.35 -1.89 -4.40
N LEU A 90 8.79 -1.80 -3.19
CA LEU A 90 8.60 -0.53 -2.50
C LEU A 90 9.91 -0.04 -1.88
N LYS A 91 10.51 1.00 -2.48
CA LYS A 91 11.64 1.73 -1.88
C LYS A 91 11.35 2.15 -0.44
N CYS A 92 12.21 1.77 0.49
CA CYS A 92 12.07 2.13 1.90
C CYS A 92 13.40 2.34 2.63
N ILE A 93 13.32 2.72 3.91
CA ILE A 93 14.48 3.02 4.77
C ILE A 93 14.67 1.86 5.76
N VAL A 94 15.92 1.46 5.99
CA VAL A 94 16.28 0.40 6.95
C VAL A 94 15.64 0.64 8.31
N GLY A 95 14.93 -0.37 8.81
CA GLY A 95 14.23 -0.31 10.10
C GLY A 95 12.84 0.34 10.07
N GLU A 96 12.31 0.67 8.89
CA GLU A 96 10.87 0.91 8.72
C GLU A 96 10.10 -0.41 8.57
N ARG A 97 8.81 -0.37 8.93
CA ARG A 97 7.85 -1.44 8.66
C ARG A 97 6.61 -0.92 7.95
N LEU A 98 6.21 -1.56 6.85
CA LEU A 98 4.99 -1.22 6.12
C LEU A 98 3.75 -1.46 6.99
N GLN A 99 3.01 -0.40 7.31
CA GLN A 99 1.77 -0.49 8.08
C GLN A 99 0.54 -0.60 7.19
N ARG A 100 0.47 0.23 6.14
CA ARG A 100 -0.63 0.26 5.17
C ARG A 100 -0.13 0.62 3.77
N ALA A 101 -0.78 0.09 2.75
CA ALA A 101 -0.70 0.56 1.38
C ALA A 101 -2.13 0.76 0.81
N PHE A 102 -2.34 1.85 0.08
CA PHE A 102 -3.60 2.20 -0.53
C PHE A 102 -3.41 2.64 -1.99
N VAL A 103 -4.25 2.16 -2.90
CA VAL A 103 -4.49 2.89 -4.15
C VAL A 103 -5.50 3.98 -3.85
N VAL A 104 -5.19 5.21 -4.20
CA VAL A 104 -6.12 6.35 -4.12
C VAL A 104 -6.60 6.66 -5.52
N VAL A 105 -7.91 6.79 -5.67
CA VAL A 105 -8.60 7.11 -6.91
C VAL A 105 -9.21 8.52 -6.78
N PRO A 106 -8.57 9.56 -7.35
CA PRO A 106 -9.06 10.93 -7.27
C PRO A 106 -10.27 11.10 -8.20
N MET A 107 -11.47 11.19 -7.62
CA MET A 107 -12.71 11.29 -8.37
C MET A 107 -13.45 12.61 -8.13
N ASP A 108 -14.35 12.96 -9.05
CA ASP A 108 -15.30 14.05 -8.83
C ASP A 108 -16.61 13.57 -8.21
N LEU A 109 -16.68 13.67 -6.88
CA LEU A 109 -17.87 13.36 -6.09
C LEU A 109 -19.06 14.31 -6.38
N SER A 110 -18.86 15.42 -7.09
CA SER A 110 -19.96 16.26 -7.58
C SER A 110 -20.61 15.72 -8.85
N VAL A 111 -19.93 14.82 -9.57
CA VAL A 111 -20.37 14.24 -10.86
C VAL A 111 -20.82 12.79 -10.70
N ALA A 112 -20.21 12.01 -9.80
CA ALA A 112 -20.60 10.61 -9.59
C ALA A 112 -20.38 10.09 -8.15
N SER A 113 -21.23 9.16 -7.71
CA SER A 113 -20.99 8.36 -6.50
C SER A 113 -19.93 7.30 -6.75
N TRP A 114 -19.08 7.05 -5.74
CA TRP A 114 -18.05 5.99 -5.74
C TRP A 114 -18.61 4.58 -5.93
N GLU A 115 -19.92 4.39 -5.69
CA GLU A 115 -20.64 3.13 -5.89
C GLU A 115 -20.66 2.68 -7.37
N HIS A 116 -20.49 3.62 -8.32
CA HIS A 116 -20.47 3.35 -9.77
C HIS A 116 -19.03 3.11 -10.29
N LEU A 117 -18.04 2.98 -9.40
CA LEU A 117 -16.62 2.88 -9.74
C LEU A 117 -16.07 1.53 -9.28
N GLU A 118 -15.81 0.64 -10.24
CA GLU A 118 -15.27 -0.69 -9.98
C GLU A 118 -13.76 -0.73 -10.24
N VAL A 119 -12.97 -0.88 -9.17
CA VAL A 119 -11.50 -1.05 -9.28
C VAL A 119 -11.16 -2.53 -9.23
N LYS A 120 -10.45 -3.02 -10.24
CA LYS A 120 -9.97 -4.39 -10.33
C LYS A 120 -8.45 -4.40 -10.33
N SER A 121 -7.83 -5.23 -9.49
CA SER A 121 -6.43 -5.58 -9.65
C SER A 121 -6.26 -6.59 -10.79
N THR A 122 -5.25 -6.37 -11.64
CA THR A 122 -4.98 -7.19 -12.84
C THR A 122 -3.74 -8.07 -12.69
N GLY A 123 -2.88 -7.78 -11.71
CA GLY A 123 -1.78 -8.62 -11.25
C GLY A 123 -1.07 -8.01 -10.04
N PRO A 124 -0.33 -8.78 -9.21
CA PRO A 124 -0.18 -10.23 -9.27
C PRO A 124 -1.38 -11.01 -8.69
N VAL A 125 -2.22 -10.35 -7.87
CA VAL A 125 -3.46 -10.92 -7.32
C VAL A 125 -4.64 -10.32 -8.07
N VAL A 126 -5.37 -11.12 -8.84
CA VAL A 126 -6.55 -10.66 -9.60
C VAL A 126 -7.79 -10.64 -8.72
N GLY A 127 -8.52 -9.53 -8.72
CA GLY A 127 -9.77 -9.40 -7.96
C GLY A 127 -10.38 -7.99 -8.00
N THR A 128 -11.57 -7.83 -7.44
CA THR A 128 -12.18 -6.50 -7.25
C THR A 128 -11.73 -5.94 -5.90
N LEU A 129 -11.12 -4.76 -5.90
CA LEU A 129 -10.70 -4.06 -4.69
C LEU A 129 -11.90 -3.41 -4.01
N ARG A 130 -11.93 -3.44 -2.68
CA ARG A 130 -12.99 -2.79 -1.90
C ARG A 130 -12.56 -1.40 -1.42
N PRO A 131 -13.44 -0.40 -1.46
CA PRO A 131 -13.18 0.89 -0.81
C PRO A 131 -12.87 0.72 0.68
N HIS A 132 -11.96 1.54 1.17
CA HIS A 132 -11.53 1.60 2.56
C HIS A 132 -12.10 2.85 3.21
N HIS A 133 -12.96 2.65 4.21
CA HIS A 133 -13.70 3.73 4.88
C HIS A 133 -13.10 4.12 6.24
N ASP A 134 -12.22 3.31 6.82
CA ASP A 134 -11.68 3.60 8.16
C ASP A 134 -10.88 4.93 8.20
N PRO A 135 -10.79 5.60 9.36
CA PRO A 135 -9.95 6.78 9.51
C PRO A 135 -8.47 6.48 9.23
N THR A 136 -7.82 7.33 8.42
CA THR A 136 -6.37 7.30 8.20
C THR A 136 -5.77 8.70 8.28
N THR A 137 -4.43 8.77 8.27
CA THR A 137 -3.67 10.03 8.17
C THR A 137 -3.79 10.74 6.84
N LEU A 138 -4.29 10.07 5.80
CA LEU A 138 -4.55 10.71 4.51
C LEU A 138 -5.68 11.73 4.65
N ALA A 139 -5.56 12.84 3.94
CA ALA A 139 -6.65 13.79 3.84
C ALA A 139 -7.85 13.16 3.11
N ASP A 140 -9.05 13.34 3.65
CA ASP A 140 -10.23 12.58 3.22
C ASP A 140 -10.74 13.01 1.83
N ASN A 141 -10.30 14.18 1.36
CA ASN A 141 -10.57 14.72 0.02
C ASN A 141 -9.53 14.29 -1.05
N CYS A 142 -8.53 13.47 -0.72
CA CYS A 142 -7.58 12.93 -1.71
C CYS A 142 -8.24 12.04 -2.78
N GLY A 143 -9.37 11.41 -2.46
CA GLY A 143 -10.07 10.45 -3.32
C GLY A 143 -10.47 9.17 -2.58
N VAL A 144 -11.07 8.23 -3.31
CA VAL A 144 -11.48 6.94 -2.73
C VAL A 144 -10.25 6.08 -2.51
N ARG A 145 -10.09 5.53 -1.30
CA ARG A 145 -8.96 4.70 -0.89
C ARG A 145 -9.33 3.23 -1.10
N TYR A 146 -8.44 2.42 -1.67
CA TYR A 146 -8.60 0.98 -1.84
C TYR A 146 -7.43 0.28 -1.14
N GLU A 147 -7.71 -0.63 -0.22
CA GLU A 147 -6.70 -1.29 0.62
C GLU A 147 -5.93 -2.33 -0.21
N VAL A 148 -4.59 -2.20 -0.25
CA VAL A 148 -3.70 -3.09 -1.02
C VAL A 148 -2.50 -3.58 -0.20
N THR A 149 -2.50 -3.40 1.12
CA THR A 149 -1.39 -3.83 2.00
C THR A 149 -1.07 -5.33 1.91
N PRO A 150 -2.06 -6.25 1.80
CA PRO A 150 -1.79 -7.68 1.65
C PRO A 150 -0.97 -8.03 0.42
N ILE A 151 -1.12 -7.30 -0.69
CA ILE A 151 -0.37 -7.54 -1.93
C ILE A 151 1.11 -7.31 -1.65
N TYR A 152 1.47 -6.11 -1.19
CA TYR A 152 2.86 -5.73 -0.88
C TYR A 152 3.49 -6.52 0.28
N ARG A 153 2.68 -6.99 1.25
CA ARG A 153 3.17 -7.86 2.34
C ARG A 153 3.37 -9.32 1.96
N SER A 154 2.71 -9.78 0.90
CA SER A 154 2.84 -11.17 0.43
C SER A 154 3.96 -11.34 -0.60
N THR A 155 4.47 -10.24 -1.16
CA THR A 155 5.63 -10.23 -2.05
C THR A 155 6.92 -10.43 -1.24
N PRO A 156 7.73 -11.47 -1.51
CA PRO A 156 9.04 -11.63 -0.88
C PRO A 156 9.98 -10.45 -1.18
N GLU A 157 10.85 -10.07 -0.24
CA GLU A 157 11.93 -9.09 -0.51
C GLU A 157 12.86 -9.55 -1.66
N SER A 158 13.01 -10.86 -1.85
CA SER A 158 13.79 -11.47 -2.94
C SER A 158 13.00 -11.69 -4.25
N SER A 159 11.90 -10.98 -4.46
CA SER A 159 11.14 -11.07 -5.70
C SER A 159 11.95 -10.50 -6.87
N GLU A 160 11.76 -11.05 -8.07
CA GLU A 160 12.43 -10.54 -9.27
C GLU A 160 12.13 -9.05 -9.48
N THR A 161 13.18 -8.23 -9.58
CA THR A 161 13.07 -6.80 -9.87
C THR A 161 12.31 -6.59 -11.17
N GLY A 162 11.20 -5.84 -11.13
CA GLY A 162 10.36 -5.56 -12.30
C GLY A 162 8.94 -6.14 -12.26
N LEU A 163 8.55 -6.87 -11.22
CA LEU A 163 7.14 -7.24 -11.03
C LEU A 163 6.30 -6.01 -10.60
N ALA A 164 5.17 -5.79 -11.28
CA ALA A 164 4.26 -4.68 -11.01
C ALA A 164 2.93 -5.16 -10.40
N PHE A 165 2.37 -4.34 -9.51
CA PHE A 165 0.97 -4.37 -9.13
C PHE A 165 0.19 -3.39 -10.02
N CYS A 166 -0.82 -3.89 -10.73
CA CYS A 166 -1.61 -3.10 -11.67
C CYS A 166 -3.09 -3.11 -11.30
N VAL A 167 -3.77 -1.99 -11.54
CA VAL A 167 -5.21 -1.85 -11.41
C VAL A 167 -5.86 -1.28 -12.67
N ARG A 168 -7.10 -1.70 -12.91
CA ARG A 168 -8.01 -1.15 -13.91
C ARG A 168 -9.18 -0.49 -13.20
N VAL A 169 -9.52 0.72 -13.61
CA VAL A 169 -10.70 1.45 -13.11
C VAL A 169 -11.79 1.37 -14.18
N ALA A 170 -12.81 0.55 -13.94
CA ALA A 170 -14.00 0.52 -14.78
C ALA A 170 -15.00 1.58 -14.30
N GLN A 171 -15.54 2.32 -15.26
CA GLN A 171 -16.61 3.31 -15.09
C GLN A 171 -17.85 2.76 -15.79
N GLU A 172 -19.03 2.91 -15.20
CA GLU A 172 -20.26 2.50 -15.88
C GLU A 172 -20.49 3.29 -17.18
N PRO A 173 -20.96 2.67 -18.26
CA PRO A 173 -21.09 3.30 -19.58
C PRO A 173 -22.14 4.42 -19.65
N LEU A 174 -22.87 4.66 -18.57
CA LEU A 174 -23.80 5.79 -18.42
C LEU A 174 -23.07 7.10 -18.05
N SER A 175 -21.84 7.04 -17.52
CA SER A 175 -21.03 8.22 -17.24
C SER A 175 -20.43 8.79 -18.53
N ARG A 176 -21.09 9.81 -19.10
CA ARG A 176 -20.57 10.54 -20.26
C ARG A 176 -19.39 11.45 -19.89
N ASP A 177 -19.28 11.82 -18.62
CA ASP A 177 -18.21 12.65 -18.07
C ASP A 177 -17.09 11.80 -17.45
N ARG A 178 -15.87 12.35 -17.40
CA ARG A 178 -14.72 11.68 -16.78
C ARG A 178 -14.89 11.67 -15.26
N MET A 179 -15.17 10.51 -14.66
CA MET A 179 -15.30 10.38 -13.20
C MET A 179 -13.97 10.65 -12.47
N LEU A 180 -12.83 10.45 -13.14
CA LEU A 180 -11.48 10.64 -12.59
C LEU A 180 -10.94 12.05 -12.86
N LYS A 181 -10.45 12.71 -11.81
CA LYS A 181 -9.75 14.01 -11.89
C LYS A 181 -8.32 13.85 -12.38
N CYS A 182 -7.64 12.82 -11.89
CA CYS A 182 -6.28 12.44 -12.28
C CYS A 182 -6.18 10.92 -12.35
N SER A 183 -5.05 10.42 -12.85
CA SER A 183 -4.66 9.02 -12.72
C SER A 183 -4.59 8.62 -11.23
N PRO A 184 -4.98 7.38 -10.86
CA PRO A 184 -4.78 6.87 -9.52
C PRO A 184 -3.31 6.93 -9.07
N PHE A 185 -3.08 7.05 -7.77
CA PHE A 185 -1.73 7.01 -7.19
C PHE A 185 -1.68 6.06 -5.99
N LEU A 186 -0.49 5.51 -5.73
CA LEU A 186 -0.22 4.66 -4.59
C LEU A 186 0.19 5.53 -3.39
N VAL A 187 -0.33 5.18 -2.22
CA VAL A 187 0.13 5.69 -0.93
C VAL A 187 0.64 4.52 -0.10
N THR A 188 1.80 4.69 0.53
CA THR A 188 2.33 3.75 1.53
C THR A 188 2.63 4.46 2.84
N ILE A 189 2.30 3.81 3.96
CA ILE A 189 2.47 4.33 5.32
C ILE A 189 3.38 3.38 6.09
N TRP A 190 4.47 3.93 6.62
CA TRP A 190 5.58 3.23 7.24
C TRP A 190 5.75 3.65 8.70
N GLN A 191 5.99 2.70 9.59
CA GLN A 191 6.36 2.98 10.97
C GLN A 191 7.89 2.89 11.12
N PRO A 192 8.58 3.96 11.54
CA PRO A 192 9.97 3.86 11.98
C PRO A 192 10.09 3.00 13.25
N ARG A 193 11.14 2.17 13.37
CA ARG A 193 11.52 1.56 14.65
C ARG A 193 11.93 2.63 15.66
N ALA A 194 11.54 2.43 16.92
CA ALA A 194 11.72 3.42 17.99
C ALA A 194 13.19 3.77 18.30
N ASP A 195 14.14 2.91 17.93
CA ASP A 195 15.54 3.02 18.36
C ASP A 195 16.37 4.07 17.60
N GLN A 196 15.90 4.60 16.46
CA GLN A 196 16.68 5.56 15.65
C GLN A 196 16.71 6.98 16.23
N HIS A 197 15.71 7.40 17.01
CA HIS A 197 15.65 8.76 17.60
C HIS A 197 16.75 9.06 18.64
N LYS A 198 17.61 8.09 19.00
CA LYS A 198 18.65 8.23 20.02
C LYS A 198 20.08 8.45 19.48
N ARG A 199 20.29 8.55 18.16
CA ARG A 199 21.65 8.58 17.57
C ARG A 199 22.16 9.92 17.00
N GLU A 200 21.32 10.97 16.93
CA GLU A 200 21.74 12.30 16.44
C GLU A 200 21.83 13.36 17.56
N GLY A 201 22.26 12.95 18.75
CA GLY A 201 22.36 13.80 19.94
C GLY A 201 23.55 13.44 20.83
N GLY A 202 24.76 13.45 20.28
CA GLY A 202 25.99 13.21 21.05
C GLY A 202 27.24 13.15 20.17
N GLY A 203 28.05 14.21 20.20
CA GLY A 203 29.27 14.41 19.41
C GLY A 203 29.67 15.87 19.41
#